data_AF-A0A8R2JWP1-F1
#
_entry.id   AF-A0A8R2JWP1-F1
#
_cell.length_a   1.000
_cell.length_b   1.000
_cell.length_c   1.000
_cell.angle_alpha   90.00
_cell.angle_beta   90.00
_cell.angle_gamma   90.00
#
_symmetry.space_group_name_H-M   'P 1'
#
loop_
_entity.id
_entity.type
_entity.pdbx_description
1 polymer ?
#
loop_
_entity_poly.entity_id
_entity_poly.type
_entity_poly.pdbx_seq_one_letter_code
_entity_poly.pdbx_strand_id
1 'polypeptide(L)'
;MYLLFSSFLLTFIDAITCVLMCIFTINAALMITFGFMTWCNDMIERFPSCEMAAGNPIDIQDGIDTSGFYFQLGVAQFGIWASWSCWVGLTVCTMCKLCYYHQMSNMKASMLRERQKLIDEGMAAPTRVTPYTTQTDTTSDESNNSKIESKPSKSIDVKNIE
;
A
#
# COMPACT_ATOMS: atom_id res chain seq x y z
N MET A 1 -19.41 -12.13 -6.16
CA MET A 1 -18.88 -11.03 -7.00
C MET A 1 -18.95 -9.67 -6.31
N TYR A 2 -20.11 -9.27 -5.76
CA TYR A 2 -20.28 -8.00 -5.03
C TYR A 2 -19.30 -7.75 -3.87
N LEU A 3 -19.06 -8.75 -3.00
CA LEU A 3 -18.10 -8.62 -1.88
C LEU A 3 -16.66 -8.36 -2.33
N LEU A 4 -16.27 -8.86 -3.50
CA LEU A 4 -14.95 -8.64 -4.08
C LEU A 4 -14.83 -7.16 -4.45
N PHE A 5 -15.74 -6.65 -5.29
CA PHE A 5 -15.70 -5.27 -5.79
C PHE A 5 -15.73 -4.21 -4.66
N SER A 6 -16.57 -4.40 -3.64
CA SER A 6 -16.61 -3.50 -2.48
C SER A 6 -15.29 -3.47 -1.71
N SER A 7 -14.61 -4.61 -1.56
CA SER A 7 -13.31 -4.68 -0.87
C SER A 7 -12.19 -3.98 -1.66
N PHE A 8 -12.23 -4.09 -2.99
CA PHE A 8 -11.28 -3.41 -3.88
C PHE A 8 -11.45 -1.89 -3.81
N LEU A 9 -12.68 -1.40 -4.00
CA LEU A 9 -12.96 0.02 -3.96
C LEU A 9 -12.59 0.62 -2.60
N LEU A 10 -12.90 -0.08 -1.50
CA LEU A 10 -12.54 0.39 -0.17
C LEU A 10 -11.01 0.50 0.00
N THR A 11 -10.26 -0.51 -0.45
CA THR A 11 -8.79 -0.50 -0.39
C THR A 11 -8.19 0.61 -1.27
N PHE A 12 -8.80 0.88 -2.42
CA PHE A 12 -8.38 1.95 -3.33
C PHE A 12 -8.63 3.35 -2.74
N ILE A 13 -9.81 3.58 -2.16
CA ILE A 13 -10.13 4.85 -1.49
C ILE A 13 -9.24 5.05 -0.26
N ASP A 14 -8.96 3.98 0.49
CA ASP A 14 -8.03 4.00 1.63
C ASP A 14 -6.60 4.37 1.18
N ALA A 15 -6.13 3.82 0.06
CA ALA A 15 -4.83 4.17 -0.51
C ALA A 15 -4.77 5.66 -0.93
N ILE A 16 -5.80 6.19 -1.59
CA ILE A 16 -5.88 7.63 -1.93
C ILE A 16 -5.86 8.47 -0.66
N THR A 17 -6.64 8.09 0.35
CA THR A 17 -6.74 8.80 1.63
C THR A 17 -5.39 8.82 2.34
N CYS A 18 -4.68 7.68 2.39
CA CYS A 18 -3.34 7.60 2.97
C CYS A 18 -2.35 8.54 2.26
N VAL A 19 -2.36 8.60 0.93
CA VAL A 19 -1.49 9.49 0.15
C VAL A 19 -1.81 10.96 0.43
N LEU A 20 -3.09 11.34 0.44
CA LEU A 20 -3.50 12.71 0.76
C LEU A 20 -3.08 13.11 2.18
N MET A 21 -3.30 12.23 3.16
CA MET A 21 -2.89 12.48 4.55
C MET A 21 -1.37 12.53 4.71
N CYS A 22 -0.60 11.73 3.95
CA CYS A 22 0.86 11.88 3.90
C CYS A 22 1.28 13.28 3.44
N ILE A 23 0.65 13.82 2.40
CA ILE A 23 0.95 15.15 1.86
C ILE A 23 0.59 16.23 2.88
N PHE A 24 -0.59 16.17 3.50
CA PHE A 24 -0.98 17.16 4.51
C PHE A 24 -0.06 17.10 5.75
N THR A 25 0.28 15.91 6.23
CA THR A 25 1.13 15.74 7.41
C THR A 25 2.57 16.17 7.17
N ILE A 26 3.16 15.93 5.99
CA ILE A 26 4.51 16.44 5.70
C ILE A 26 4.52 17.96 5.62
N ASN A 27 3.51 18.58 5.01
CA ASN A 27 3.39 20.04 4.97
C ASN A 27 3.26 20.63 6.39
N ALA A 28 2.42 20.01 7.24
CA ALA A 28 2.29 20.40 8.64
C ALA A 28 3.60 20.22 9.42
N ALA A 29 4.34 19.13 9.19
CA ALA A 29 5.63 18.88 9.82
C ALA A 29 6.66 19.96 9.44
N LEU A 30 6.70 20.35 8.16
CA LEU A 30 7.56 21.42 7.68
C LEU A 30 7.17 22.78 8.29
N MET A 31 5.87 23.09 8.34
CA MET A 31 5.39 24.34 8.95
C MET A 31 5.77 24.45 10.43
N ILE A 32 5.59 23.38 11.21
CA ILE A 32 5.96 23.37 12.64
C ILE A 32 7.48 23.47 12.80
N THR A 33 8.24 22.75 11.98
CA THR A 33 9.71 22.75 12.06
C THR A 33 10.27 24.12 11.68
N PHE A 34 9.83 24.71 10.57
CA PHE A 34 10.29 26.04 10.16
C PHE A 34 9.79 27.14 11.08
N GLY A 35 8.54 27.07 11.55
CA GLY A 35 8.02 28.02 12.53
C GLY A 35 8.84 28.04 13.82
N PHE A 36 9.26 26.85 14.29
CA PHE A 36 10.15 26.74 15.45
C PHE A 36 11.54 27.32 15.18
N MET A 37 12.13 27.07 14.00
CA MET A 37 13.45 27.60 13.65
C MET A 37 13.42 29.13 13.57
N THR A 38 12.39 29.72 12.94
CA THR A 38 12.22 31.18 12.88
C THR A 38 12.07 31.77 14.29
N TRP A 39 11.15 31.22 15.09
CA TRP A 39 10.96 31.67 16.47
C TRP A 39 12.26 31.58 17.30
N CYS A 40 13.01 30.49 17.16
CA CYS A 40 14.26 30.31 17.89
C CYS A 40 15.34 31.31 17.44
N ASN A 41 15.44 31.59 16.13
CA ASN A 41 16.35 32.61 15.62
C ASN A 41 16.03 34.00 16.18
N ASP A 42 14.74 34.37 16.24
CA ASP A 42 14.30 35.65 16.79
C ASP A 42 14.56 35.74 18.30
N MET A 43 14.38 34.65 19.06
CA MET A 43 14.66 34.64 20.50
C MET A 43 16.15 34.68 20.84
N ILE A 44 17.01 34.11 19.98
CA ILE A 44 18.46 34.10 20.20
C ILE A 44 19.08 35.50 20.04
N GLU A 45 18.41 36.43 19.37
CA GLU A 45 18.86 37.83 19.30
C GLU A 45 18.87 38.50 20.68
N ARG A 46 17.96 38.09 21.57
CA ARG A 46 17.80 38.66 22.91
C ARG A 46 18.42 37.81 24.02
N PHE A 47 18.44 36.48 23.86
CA PHE A 47 18.92 35.51 24.85
C PHE A 47 19.95 34.55 24.26
N PRO A 48 20.94 34.07 25.03
CA PRO A 48 21.96 33.16 24.51
C PRO A 48 21.41 31.77 24.11
N SER A 49 20.18 31.40 24.49
CA SER A 49 19.54 30.15 24.07
C SER A 49 18.00 30.23 24.04
N CYS A 50 17.38 29.49 23.11
CA CYS A 50 15.92 29.41 22.94
C CYS A 50 15.20 28.70 24.09
N GLU A 51 15.87 27.76 24.76
CA GLU A 51 15.33 27.08 25.94
C GLU A 51 15.24 28.02 27.15
N MET A 52 16.27 28.84 27.37
CA MET A 52 16.29 29.83 28.44
C MET A 52 15.30 30.96 28.19
N ALA A 53 15.05 31.29 26.92
CA ALA A 53 14.05 32.26 26.54
C ALA A 53 12.62 31.81 26.96
N ALA A 54 12.30 30.53 26.79
CA ALA A 54 11.01 30.00 27.22
C ALA A 54 10.84 29.90 28.75
N GLY A 55 11.92 29.96 29.54
CA GLY A 55 11.86 29.83 31.01
C GLY A 55 11.85 31.15 31.78
N ASN A 56 12.17 32.26 31.11
CA ASN A 56 12.25 33.58 31.72
C ASN A 56 10.99 34.38 31.37
N PRO A 57 10.46 35.26 32.25
CA PRO A 57 9.38 36.16 31.89
C PRO A 57 9.95 37.28 31.01
N ILE A 58 10.11 36.98 29.71
CA ILE A 58 10.66 37.91 28.71
C ILE A 58 9.73 39.11 28.52
N ASP A 59 8.43 38.88 28.72
CA ASP A 59 7.41 39.77 28.24
C ASP A 59 6.42 40.19 29.34
N ILE A 60 6.97 40.76 30.41
CA ILE A 60 6.18 41.42 31.45
C ILE A 60 5.49 42.68 30.89
N GLN A 61 5.96 43.21 29.75
CA GLN A 61 5.47 44.45 29.15
C GLN A 61 4.26 44.22 28.21
N ASP A 62 4.21 43.13 27.44
CA ASP A 62 3.04 42.75 26.64
C ASP A 62 2.19 41.63 27.30
N GLY A 63 2.62 41.12 28.47
CA GLY A 63 1.83 40.24 29.33
C GLY A 63 1.73 38.78 28.84
N ILE A 64 2.63 38.37 27.94
CA ILE A 64 2.62 37.03 27.35
C ILE A 64 3.53 36.10 28.17
N ASP A 65 2.92 35.10 28.79
CA ASP A 65 3.66 34.04 29.49
C ASP A 65 4.08 32.96 28.49
N THR A 66 5.38 32.92 28.14
CA THR A 66 5.96 31.93 27.22
C THR A 66 6.48 30.67 27.92
N SER A 67 6.14 30.48 29.20
CA SER A 67 6.60 29.33 29.98
C SER A 67 6.22 27.99 29.35
N GLY A 68 7.22 27.13 29.13
CA GLY A 68 7.03 25.78 28.60
C GLY A 68 6.68 25.68 27.12
N PHE A 69 6.63 26.80 26.39
CA PHE A 69 6.38 26.81 24.93
C PHE A 69 7.39 25.95 24.15
N TYR A 70 8.67 26.02 24.53
CA TYR A 70 9.74 25.21 23.94
C TYR A 70 9.46 23.69 24.04
N PHE A 71 9.01 23.22 25.20
CA PHE A 71 8.69 21.81 25.42
C PHE A 71 7.46 21.38 24.62
N GLN A 72 6.39 22.19 24.64
CA GLN A 72 5.15 21.90 23.92
C GLN A 72 5.39 21.81 22.40
N LEU A 73 6.22 22.70 21.85
CA LEU A 73 6.62 22.65 20.44
C LEU A 73 7.48 21.43 20.11
N GLY A 74 8.40 21.03 20.99
CA GLY A 74 9.17 19.80 20.82
C GLY A 74 8.28 18.56 20.76
N VAL A 75 7.25 18.48 21.61
CA VAL A 75 6.25 17.41 21.58
C VAL A 75 5.43 17.45 20.27
N ALA A 76 5.05 18.64 19.80
CA ALA A 76 4.33 18.80 18.53
C ALA A 76 5.17 18.32 17.33
N GLN A 77 6.45 18.65 17.30
CA GLN A 77 7.39 18.18 16.27
C GLN A 77 7.49 16.65 16.28
N PHE A 78 7.73 16.05 17.44
CA PHE A 78 7.79 14.59 17.52
C PHE A 78 6.48 13.93 17.07
N GLY A 79 5.34 14.47 17.52
CA GLY A 79 4.01 13.94 17.19
C GLY A 79 3.72 13.97 15.69
N ILE A 80 4.04 15.07 15.01
CA ILE A 80 3.75 15.19 13.57
C ILE A 80 4.68 14.32 12.72
N TRP A 81 5.97 14.21 13.06
CA TRP A 81 6.91 13.32 12.38
C TRP A 81 6.58 11.84 12.59
N ALA A 82 6.14 11.47 13.80
CA ALA A 82 5.65 10.12 14.09
C ALA A 82 4.37 9.80 13.31
N SER A 83 3.43 10.74 13.25
CA SER A 83 2.19 10.59 12.48
C SER A 83 2.49 10.41 10.98
N TRP A 84 3.37 11.25 10.42
CA TRP A 84 3.80 11.14 9.02
C TRP A 84 4.40 9.76 8.72
N SER A 85 5.28 9.25 9.60
CA SER A 85 5.87 7.92 9.46
C SER A 85 4.83 6.80 9.50
N CYS A 86 3.80 6.93 10.33
CA CYS A 86 2.67 6.00 10.38
C CYS A 86 1.88 5.98 9.05
N TRP A 87 1.59 7.16 8.48
CA TRP A 87 0.90 7.27 7.19
C TRP A 87 1.70 6.66 6.04
N VAL A 88 3.02 6.81 6.05
CA VAL A 88 3.91 6.14 5.08
C VAL A 88 3.80 4.62 5.22
N GLY A 89 3.84 4.10 6.46
CA GLY A 89 3.67 2.66 6.73
C GLY A 89 2.32 2.11 6.25
N LEU A 90 1.23 2.85 6.50
CA LEU A 90 -0.11 2.51 6.00
C LEU A 90 -0.16 2.49 4.47
N THR A 91 0.49 3.44 3.82
CA THR A 91 0.59 3.50 2.35
C THR A 91 1.28 2.25 1.77
N VAL A 92 2.36 1.78 2.40
CA VAL A 92 3.03 0.54 1.96
C VAL A 92 2.12 -0.68 2.17
N CYS A 93 1.46 -0.79 3.33
CA CYS A 93 0.55 -1.89 3.63
C CYS A 93 -0.63 -1.98 2.65
N THR A 94 -1.23 -0.84 2.32
CA THR A 94 -2.36 -0.74 1.38
C THR A 94 -1.92 -1.04 -0.05
N MET A 95 -0.74 -0.58 -0.47
CA MET A 95 -0.16 -0.91 -1.78
C MET A 95 0.09 -2.42 -1.93
N CYS A 96 0.68 -3.07 -0.93
CA CYS A 96 0.88 -4.52 -0.91
C CYS A 96 -0.45 -5.29 -1.03
N LYS A 97 -1.48 -4.85 -0.29
CA LYS A 97 -2.84 -5.41 -0.37
C LYS A 97 -3.44 -5.28 -1.76
N LEU A 98 -3.28 -4.12 -2.40
CA LEU A 98 -3.80 -3.84 -3.74
C LEU A 98 -3.12 -4.72 -4.80
N CYS A 99 -1.80 -4.87 -4.73
CA CYS A 99 -1.04 -5.74 -5.64
C CYS A 99 -1.46 -7.21 -5.50
N TYR A 100 -1.63 -7.69 -4.26
CA TYR A 100 -2.13 -9.05 -4.00
C TYR A 100 -3.52 -9.26 -4.59
N TYR A 101 -4.40 -8.28 -4.44
CA TYR A 101 -5.75 -8.34 -4.96
C TYR A 101 -5.79 -8.38 -6.50
N HIS A 102 -4.91 -7.63 -7.16
CA HIS A 102 -4.77 -7.65 -8.63
C HIS A 102 -4.25 -9.01 -9.14
N GLN A 103 -3.31 -9.65 -8.43
CA GLN A 103 -2.85 -11.01 -8.76
C GLN A 103 -4.00 -12.03 -8.60
N MET A 104 -4.78 -11.90 -7.52
CA MET A 104 -5.90 -12.78 -7.22
C MET A 104 -7.06 -12.65 -8.24
N SER A 105 -7.33 -11.46 -8.77
CA SER A 105 -8.36 -11.28 -9.80
C SER A 105 -7.98 -11.97 -11.11
N ASN A 106 -6.72 -11.82 -11.53
CA ASN A 106 -6.18 -12.51 -12.71
C ASN A 106 -6.19 -14.04 -12.54
N MET A 107 -5.83 -14.54 -11.36
CA MET A 107 -5.81 -15.98 -11.05
C MET A 107 -7.22 -16.60 -11.01
N LYS A 108 -8.22 -15.86 -10.53
CA LYS A 108 -9.63 -16.32 -10.57
C LYS A 108 -10.17 -16.37 -12.00
N ALA A 109 -9.76 -15.44 -12.86
CA ALA A 109 -10.20 -15.39 -14.25
C ALA A 109 -9.63 -16.57 -15.07
N SER A 110 -8.37 -16.95 -14.86
CA SER A 110 -7.79 -18.14 -15.50
C SER A 110 -8.43 -19.43 -14.98
N MET A 111 -8.62 -19.55 -13.66
CA MET A 111 -9.23 -20.75 -13.07
C MET A 111 -10.66 -20.99 -13.57
N LEU A 112 -11.47 -19.94 -13.77
CA LEU A 112 -12.80 -20.05 -14.37
C LEU A 112 -12.73 -20.43 -15.86
N ARG A 113 -11.76 -19.90 -16.60
CA ARG A 113 -11.55 -20.24 -18.01
C ARG A 113 -11.11 -21.70 -18.19
N GLU A 114 -10.18 -22.18 -17.38
CA GLU A 114 -9.76 -23.59 -17.35
C GLU A 114 -10.94 -24.51 -17.00
N ARG A 115 -11.76 -24.15 -16.00
CA ARG A 115 -12.96 -24.92 -15.63
C ARG A 115 -13.95 -25.00 -16.78
N GLN A 116 -14.16 -23.91 -17.51
CA GLN A 116 -15.05 -23.90 -18.67
C GLN A 116 -14.53 -24.77 -19.81
N LYS A 117 -13.20 -24.74 -20.06
CA LYS A 117 -12.56 -25.61 -21.05
C LYS A 117 -12.71 -27.10 -20.70
N LEU A 118 -12.50 -27.48 -19.44
CA LEU A 118 -12.69 -28.86 -18.98
C LEU A 118 -14.16 -29.33 -19.08
N ILE A 119 -15.12 -28.44 -18.83
CA ILE A 119 -16.55 -28.74 -19.00
C ILE A 119 -16.89 -28.92 -20.49
N ASP A 120 -16.36 -28.07 -21.37
CA ASP A 120 -16.59 -28.14 -22.81
C ASP A 120 -15.96 -29.39 -23.44
N GLU A 121 -14.72 -29.72 -23.08
CA GLU A 121 -14.05 -30.98 -23.47
C GLU A 121 -14.78 -32.22 -22.91
N GLY A 122 -15.31 -32.14 -21.70
CA GLY A 122 -16.12 -33.20 -21.09
C GLY A 122 -17.50 -33.39 -21.74
N MET A 123 -18.08 -32.33 -22.33
CA MET A 123 -19.34 -32.41 -23.08
C MET A 123 -19.13 -32.80 -24.56
N ALA A 124 -17.99 -32.44 -25.16
CA ALA A 124 -17.63 -32.79 -26.53
C ALA A 124 -17.27 -34.29 -26.70
N ALA A 125 -17.01 -35.02 -25.61
CA ALA A 125 -16.86 -36.47 -25.62
C ALA A 125 -18.24 -37.15 -25.44
N PRO A 126 -18.81 -37.80 -26.47
CA PRO A 126 -20.04 -38.58 -26.27
C PRO A 126 -19.73 -39.83 -25.44
N THR A 127 -20.29 -39.86 -24.24
CA THR A 127 -20.58 -41.05 -23.40
C THR A 127 -19.40 -41.71 -22.67
N ARG A 128 -19.34 -41.47 -21.35
CA ARG A 128 -19.58 -42.52 -20.33
C ARG A 128 -19.73 -41.87 -18.96
N VAL A 129 -20.95 -41.87 -18.44
CA VAL A 129 -21.21 -41.65 -17.02
C VAL A 129 -20.39 -42.69 -16.25
N THR A 130 -19.31 -42.28 -15.62
CA THR A 130 -18.74 -43.02 -14.48
C THR A 130 -19.13 -42.22 -13.24
N PRO A 131 -19.86 -42.83 -12.28
CA PRO A 131 -20.22 -42.14 -11.05
C PRO A 131 -18.96 -41.67 -10.33
N TYR A 132 -19.07 -40.51 -9.69
CA TYR A 132 -18.06 -39.94 -8.81
C TYR A 132 -17.63 -40.98 -7.75
N THR A 133 -16.46 -41.57 -7.93
CA THR A 133 -15.75 -42.23 -6.83
C THR A 133 -14.77 -41.22 -6.27
N THR A 134 -15.01 -40.83 -5.02
CA THR A 134 -14.03 -40.24 -4.11
C THR A 134 -12.71 -41.01 -4.23
N GLN A 135 -11.73 -40.46 -4.93
CA GLN A 135 -10.36 -40.97 -4.89
C GLN A 135 -9.68 -40.39 -3.65
N THR A 136 -9.67 -41.21 -2.61
CA THR A 136 -8.64 -41.23 -1.57
C THR A 136 -7.26 -41.34 -2.20
N ASP A 137 -6.34 -40.55 -1.67
CA ASP A 137 -4.90 -40.65 -1.90
C ASP A 137 -4.41 -42.10 -1.84
N THR A 138 -3.86 -42.57 -2.94
CA THR A 138 -2.73 -43.52 -2.93
C THR A 138 -1.95 -43.34 -4.23
N THR A 139 -0.85 -42.59 -4.17
CA THR A 139 0.22 -42.65 -5.16
C THR A 139 1.05 -43.89 -4.84
N SER A 140 0.90 -44.94 -5.64
CA SER A 140 1.91 -45.97 -5.86
C SER A 140 2.53 -45.74 -7.24
N ASP A 141 3.83 -45.96 -7.27
CA ASP A 141 4.79 -45.57 -8.28
C ASP A 141 4.58 -46.10 -9.71
N GLU A 142 5.30 -45.43 -10.60
CA GLU A 142 6.15 -46.03 -11.64
C GLU A 142 5.67 -46.06 -13.11
N SER A 143 6.26 -45.12 -13.85
CA SER A 143 6.99 -45.32 -15.11
C SER A 143 6.32 -45.07 -16.46
N ASN A 144 7.18 -44.47 -17.31
CA ASN A 144 7.27 -44.56 -18.77
C ASN A 144 6.36 -43.64 -19.60
N ASN A 145 6.83 -42.88 -20.58
CA ASN A 145 8.15 -42.64 -21.14
C ASN A 145 8.01 -41.47 -22.15
N SER A 146 9.05 -40.64 -22.25
CA SER A 146 9.49 -39.84 -23.41
C SER A 146 8.45 -39.15 -24.30
N LYS A 147 8.60 -37.82 -24.47
CA LYS A 147 9.37 -37.26 -25.60
C LYS A 147 9.38 -35.73 -25.48
N ILE A 148 10.54 -35.19 -25.14
CA ILE A 148 10.86 -33.78 -25.33
C ILE A 148 11.02 -33.59 -26.84
N GLU A 149 10.12 -32.80 -27.44
CA GLU A 149 10.39 -32.16 -28.72
C GLU A 149 9.86 -30.73 -28.67
N SER A 150 10.78 -29.81 -28.45
CA SER A 150 10.59 -28.39 -28.65
C SER A 150 10.76 -28.07 -30.13
N LYS A 151 9.80 -27.36 -30.74
CA LYS A 151 10.13 -26.36 -31.78
C LYS A 151 9.11 -25.23 -31.90
N PRO A 152 9.55 -24.03 -32.31
CA PRO A 152 8.89 -22.75 -32.10
C PRO A 152 8.05 -22.31 -33.30
N SER A 153 7.09 -21.41 -33.08
CA SER A 153 6.49 -20.60 -34.14
C SER A 153 6.08 -19.26 -33.52
N LYS A 154 6.97 -18.27 -33.59
CA LYS A 154 7.06 -17.21 -34.61
C LYS A 154 6.18 -16.00 -34.27
N SER A 155 6.89 -14.88 -34.09
CA SER A 155 6.38 -13.52 -34.04
C SER A 155 5.44 -13.24 -35.21
N ILE A 156 4.29 -12.64 -34.93
CA ILE A 156 3.50 -11.96 -35.95
C ILE A 156 3.93 -10.50 -35.94
N ASP A 157 4.65 -10.12 -36.99
CA ASP A 157 4.99 -8.75 -37.37
C ASP A 157 3.74 -8.09 -37.95
N VAL A 158 3.26 -7.03 -37.31
CA VAL A 158 2.16 -6.21 -37.81
C VAL A 158 2.75 -5.10 -38.67
N LYS A 159 2.98 -5.42 -39.95
CA LYS A 159 3.13 -4.44 -41.03
C LYS A 159 2.45 -4.96 -42.29
N ASN A 160 1.18 -4.58 -42.46
CA ASN A 160 0.56 -4.16 -43.72
C ASN A 160 -0.96 -4.08 -43.50
N ILE A 161 -1.44 -2.87 -43.24
CA ILE A 161 -2.74 -2.45 -43.74
C ILE A 161 -2.48 -1.15 -44.48
N GLU A 162 -2.86 -1.19 -45.74
CA GLU A 162 -2.84 -0.18 -46.79
C GLU A 162 -3.40 1.18 -46.36
#